data_AF-A0A558QS49-F1
#
_entry.id   AF-A0A558QS49-F1
#
_cell.length_a   1.000
_cell.length_b   1.000
_cell.length_c   1.000
_cell.angle_alpha   90.00
_cell.angle_beta   90.00
_cell.angle_gamma   90.00
#
_symmetry.space_group_name_H-M   'P 1'
#
loop_
_entity.id
_entity.type
_entity.pdbx_description
1 polymer ?
#
loop_
_entity_poly.entity_id
_entity_poly.type
_entity_poly.pdbx_seq_one_letter_code
_entity_poly.pdbx_strand_id
1 'polypeptide(L)'
;MADGKVDGVTASPDQYGIIQGNGGAVDKLAGSSSNDMLQGHAAFNQYYGGAGDDTFKLVAKFANAEGTHQGVSTVFADQFAYITDFQGAGVSGGDFVNFTGFDASSLELTKVGGTNASGTMYYYNVTDLQGHVFNFQVNSVNGAALGAGDFGFY
;
A
#
# COMPACT_ATOMS: atom_id res chain seq x y z
N MET A 1 17.98 12.10 0.19
CA MET A 1 17.12 11.17 0.93
C MET A 1 16.73 11.90 2.20
N ALA A 2 15.50 12.40 2.28
CA ALA A 2 14.97 12.87 3.55
C ALA A 2 14.56 11.64 4.37
N ASP A 3 14.71 11.69 5.70
CA ASP A 3 14.33 10.57 6.55
C ASP A 3 12.80 10.50 6.65
N GLY A 4 12.27 9.29 6.58
CA GLY A 4 10.86 9.01 6.88
C GLY A 4 10.65 8.71 8.36
N LYS A 5 9.48 8.17 8.68
CA LYS A 5 9.16 7.66 10.01
C LYS A 5 8.56 6.26 9.93
N VAL A 6 8.91 5.43 10.89
CA VAL A 6 8.26 4.14 11.15
C VAL A 6 7.84 4.13 12.62
N ASP A 7 6.55 3.95 12.87
CA ASP A 7 5.95 3.98 14.21
C ASP A 7 6.25 5.27 14.98
N GLY A 8 6.37 6.39 14.27
CA GLY A 8 6.68 7.71 14.80
C GLY A 8 8.18 7.98 15.05
N VAL A 9 9.03 6.95 14.91
CA VAL A 9 10.48 7.07 15.03
C VAL A 9 11.09 7.37 13.67
N THR A 10 12.04 8.30 13.62
CA THR A 10 12.77 8.60 12.38
C THR A 10 13.45 7.35 11.84
N ALA A 11 13.22 7.05 10.57
CA ALA A 11 13.77 5.90 9.87
C ALA A 11 14.47 6.37 8.61
N SER A 12 15.78 6.11 8.53
CA SER A 12 16.53 6.36 7.30
C SER A 12 16.25 5.25 6.28
N PRO A 13 16.16 5.59 4.99
CA PRO A 13 16.01 4.59 3.95
C PRO A 13 17.18 3.60 3.92
N ASP A 14 16.91 2.36 3.49
CA ASP A 14 17.94 1.33 3.29
C ASP A 14 18.86 1.64 2.10
N GLN A 15 19.76 0.72 1.76
CA GLN A 15 20.70 0.87 0.64
C GLN A 15 20.01 1.01 -0.74
N TYR A 16 18.73 0.67 -0.84
CA TYR A 16 17.92 0.80 -2.04
C TYR A 16 17.00 2.04 -2.00
N GLY A 17 17.11 2.86 -0.95
CA GLY A 17 16.26 4.03 -0.77
C GLY A 17 14.86 3.69 -0.23
N ILE A 18 14.67 2.51 0.39
CA ILE A 18 13.38 2.09 0.92
C ILE A 18 13.28 2.39 2.41
N ILE A 19 12.23 3.08 2.83
CA ILE A 19 11.81 3.19 4.23
C ILE A 19 11.11 1.89 4.60
N GLN A 20 11.77 1.10 5.45
CA GLN A 20 11.37 -0.26 5.79
C GLN A 20 10.60 -0.31 7.11
N GLY A 21 9.46 -1.02 7.12
CA GLY A 21 8.75 -1.38 8.35
C GLY A 21 9.61 -2.25 9.27
N ASN A 22 9.25 -2.27 10.56
CA ASN A 22 10.01 -2.99 11.58
C ASN A 22 9.62 -4.47 11.69
N GLY A 23 8.53 -4.89 11.01
CA GLY A 23 8.06 -6.28 11.02
C GLY A 23 7.26 -6.64 12.28
N GLY A 24 6.66 -5.64 12.93
CA GLY A 24 5.68 -5.86 14.00
C GLY A 24 4.35 -6.41 13.47
N ALA A 25 3.31 -6.46 14.31
CA ALA A 25 1.96 -6.83 13.85
C ALA A 25 1.35 -5.73 12.94
N VAL A 26 1.73 -4.47 13.17
CA VAL A 26 1.35 -3.30 12.37
C VAL A 26 2.55 -2.38 12.26
N ASP A 27 2.90 -1.93 11.04
CA ASP A 27 3.84 -0.83 10.84
C ASP A 27 3.10 0.44 10.39
N LYS A 28 3.46 1.60 10.96
CA LYS A 28 3.00 2.92 10.48
C LYS A 28 4.15 3.63 9.78
N LEU A 29 4.14 3.61 8.46
CA LEU A 29 5.18 4.22 7.62
C LEU A 29 4.71 5.59 7.14
N ALA A 30 5.58 6.58 7.30
CA ALA A 30 5.40 7.90 6.72
C ALA A 30 6.66 8.30 5.95
N GLY A 31 6.47 8.72 4.69
CA GLY A 31 7.48 9.34 3.88
C GLY A 31 7.72 10.80 4.29
N SER A 32 8.31 11.54 3.39
CA SER A 32 8.80 12.89 3.55
C SER A 32 8.11 13.82 2.55
N SER A 33 8.81 14.88 2.13
CA SER A 33 8.37 15.74 1.03
C SER A 33 9.11 15.46 -0.27
N SER A 34 9.78 14.31 -0.36
CA SER A 34 10.51 13.82 -1.52
C SER A 34 9.84 12.55 -2.04
N ASN A 35 10.24 12.07 -3.22
CA ASN A 35 9.76 10.79 -3.73
C ASN A 35 10.34 9.64 -2.89
N ASP A 36 9.49 9.01 -2.09
CA ASP A 36 9.85 7.98 -1.14
C ASP A 36 9.38 6.58 -1.59
N MET A 37 10.16 5.56 -1.26
CA MET A 37 9.74 4.16 -1.39
C MET A 37 9.44 3.60 -0.01
N LEU A 38 8.22 3.14 0.22
CA LEU A 38 7.76 2.63 1.50
C LEU A 38 7.40 1.15 1.38
N GLN A 39 7.99 0.31 2.24
CA GLN A 39 7.71 -1.12 2.26
C GLN A 39 7.50 -1.58 3.70
N GLY A 40 6.29 -2.02 4.00
CA GLY A 40 5.97 -2.66 5.27
C GLY A 40 6.54 -4.06 5.38
N HIS A 41 6.74 -4.51 6.60
CA HIS A 41 7.17 -5.89 6.91
C HIS A 41 6.18 -6.60 7.83
N ALA A 42 5.10 -5.93 8.22
CA ALA A 42 4.00 -6.46 9.00
C ALA A 42 2.87 -7.03 8.12
N ALA A 43 1.96 -7.78 8.75
CA ALA A 43 0.72 -8.22 8.13
C ALA A 43 -0.21 -7.04 7.76
N PHE A 44 -0.26 -6.00 8.62
CA PHE A 44 -0.97 -4.75 8.33
C PHE A 44 -0.02 -3.58 8.32
N ASN A 45 -0.20 -2.67 7.37
CA ASN A 45 0.66 -1.51 7.25
C ASN A 45 -0.20 -0.28 6.96
N GLN A 46 0.13 0.83 7.59
CA GLN A 46 -0.40 2.15 7.21
C GLN A 46 0.71 2.91 6.52
N TYR A 47 0.44 3.37 5.31
CA TYR A 47 1.36 4.14 4.50
C TYR A 47 0.82 5.55 4.31
N TYR A 48 1.69 6.50 4.57
CA TYR A 48 1.52 7.91 4.22
C TYR A 48 2.72 8.31 3.36
N GLY A 49 2.51 8.64 2.10
CA GLY A 49 3.58 9.03 1.18
C GLY A 49 4.15 10.39 1.55
N GLY A 50 3.25 11.35 1.76
CA GLY A 50 3.60 12.75 1.97
C GLY A 50 3.49 13.53 0.67
N ALA A 51 4.52 14.31 0.35
CA ALA A 51 4.56 15.05 -0.91
C ALA A 51 5.63 14.45 -1.80
N GLY A 52 5.38 14.39 -3.10
CA GLY A 52 6.26 13.72 -4.05
C GLY A 52 5.47 12.67 -4.82
N ASP A 53 6.16 11.98 -5.72
CA ASP A 53 5.64 10.78 -6.38
C ASP A 53 6.14 9.56 -5.62
N ASP A 54 5.30 9.03 -4.72
CA ASP A 54 5.70 8.00 -3.77
C ASP A 54 5.41 6.58 -4.29
N THR A 55 6.21 5.60 -3.86
CA THR A 55 6.03 4.20 -4.21
C THR A 55 5.68 3.38 -2.98
N PHE A 56 4.45 2.86 -2.95
CA PHE A 56 3.96 1.94 -1.92
C PHE A 56 4.21 0.51 -2.35
N LYS A 57 5.19 -0.15 -1.74
CA LYS A 57 5.58 -1.51 -2.09
C LYS A 57 4.87 -2.53 -1.20
N LEU A 58 3.92 -3.22 -1.81
CA LEU A 58 3.20 -4.33 -1.19
C LEU A 58 3.86 -5.64 -1.66
N VAL A 59 4.22 -6.50 -0.70
CA VAL A 59 4.93 -7.75 -0.99
C VAL A 59 4.12 -8.93 -0.45
N ALA A 60 3.75 -9.86 -1.33
CA ALA A 60 2.90 -11.01 -0.99
C ALA A 60 3.47 -11.83 0.19
N LYS A 61 4.80 -11.99 0.24
CA LYS A 61 5.50 -12.69 1.33
C LYS A 61 5.18 -12.12 2.71
N PHE A 62 5.20 -10.79 2.88
CA PHE A 62 5.00 -10.16 4.19
C PHE A 62 3.54 -10.15 4.60
N ALA A 63 2.65 -10.01 3.62
CA ALA A 63 1.23 -10.11 3.86
C ALA A 63 0.79 -11.54 4.28
N ASN A 64 1.62 -12.56 4.01
CA ASN A 64 1.40 -13.96 4.41
C ASN A 64 2.05 -14.37 5.76
N ALA A 65 2.83 -13.50 6.41
CA ALA A 65 3.78 -13.91 7.46
C ALA A 65 3.14 -14.50 8.74
N GLU A 66 1.86 -14.26 9.01
CA GLU A 66 1.17 -14.72 10.24
C GLU A 66 0.38 -16.04 10.07
N GLY A 67 0.53 -16.77 8.96
CA GLY A 67 -0.04 -18.13 8.79
C GLY A 67 -1.57 -18.23 8.87
N THR A 68 -2.28 -17.10 8.88
CA THR A 68 -3.66 -17.02 9.35
C THR A 68 -4.69 -16.82 8.22
N HIS A 69 -4.27 -16.61 6.97
CA HIS A 69 -5.20 -16.11 5.92
C HIS A 69 -5.21 -16.92 4.62
N GLN A 70 -4.93 -18.22 4.75
CA GLN A 70 -5.30 -19.25 3.77
C GLN A 70 -6.84 -19.32 3.63
N GLY A 71 -7.45 -18.37 2.93
CA GLY A 71 -8.86 -18.46 2.55
C GLY A 71 -9.63 -17.15 2.61
N VAL A 72 -9.91 -16.61 1.41
CA VAL A 72 -11.22 -16.07 0.97
C VAL A 72 -12.06 -15.31 2.02
N SER A 73 -11.48 -14.50 2.90
CA SER A 73 -12.27 -13.52 3.64
C SER A 73 -12.41 -12.28 2.78
N THR A 74 -13.50 -12.23 2.03
CA THR A 74 -14.00 -11.01 1.36
C THR A 74 -14.68 -10.06 2.35
N VAL A 75 -14.63 -10.37 3.65
CA VAL A 75 -15.14 -9.50 4.69
C VAL A 75 -14.11 -8.38 4.88
N PHE A 76 -14.47 -7.18 4.39
CA PHE A 76 -13.71 -5.93 4.47
C PHE A 76 -13.26 -5.48 5.88
N ALA A 77 -13.45 -6.29 6.91
CA ALA A 77 -13.29 -5.87 8.29
C ALA A 77 -11.91 -6.17 8.88
N ASP A 78 -11.23 -7.21 8.43
CA ASP A 78 -10.17 -7.71 9.31
C ASP A 78 -8.79 -7.12 8.99
N GLN A 79 -8.39 -6.90 7.73
CA GLN A 79 -6.94 -6.87 7.43
C GLN A 79 -6.58 -6.16 6.13
N PHE A 80 -6.14 -4.90 6.23
CA PHE A 80 -5.79 -4.06 5.07
C PHE A 80 -4.42 -3.42 5.26
N ALA A 81 -3.64 -3.39 4.19
CA ALA A 81 -2.72 -2.27 3.98
C ALA A 81 -3.56 -1.01 3.68
N TYR A 82 -3.24 0.10 4.33
CA TYR A 82 -3.92 1.38 4.13
C TYR A 82 -2.95 2.37 3.53
N ILE A 83 -3.18 2.76 2.28
CA ILE A 83 -2.50 3.90 1.69
C ILE A 83 -3.40 5.11 1.93
N THR A 84 -2.91 6.07 2.71
CA THR A 84 -3.75 7.09 3.36
C THR A 84 -3.90 8.39 2.59
N ASP A 85 -3.06 8.62 1.58
CA ASP A 85 -2.91 9.89 0.88
C ASP A 85 -2.50 9.73 -0.60
N PHE A 86 -2.98 8.69 -1.30
CA PHE A 86 -2.58 8.41 -2.68
C PHE A 86 -2.87 9.58 -3.63
N GLN A 87 -1.82 10.19 -4.17
CA GLN A 87 -1.85 11.30 -5.10
C GLN A 87 -1.82 10.79 -6.55
N GLY A 88 -2.59 11.43 -7.43
CA GLY A 88 -2.50 11.14 -8.87
C GLY A 88 -3.25 9.90 -9.37
N ALA A 89 -4.13 9.28 -8.57
CA ALA A 89 -4.92 8.15 -9.05
C ALA A 89 -5.66 8.45 -10.38
N GLY A 90 -5.58 7.54 -11.33
CA GLY A 90 -6.26 7.62 -12.63
C GLY A 90 -5.69 8.68 -13.58
N VAL A 91 -4.57 9.32 -13.24
CA VAL A 91 -3.86 10.26 -14.12
C VAL A 91 -2.42 9.80 -14.36
N SER A 92 -1.74 10.39 -15.34
CA SER A 92 -0.34 10.07 -15.60
C SER A 92 0.55 10.74 -14.55
N GLY A 93 1.17 9.93 -13.68
CA GLY A 93 2.10 10.40 -12.65
C GLY A 93 1.43 10.61 -11.29
N GLY A 94 2.25 10.86 -10.26
CA GLY A 94 1.84 10.78 -8.87
C GLY A 94 2.33 9.48 -8.23
N ASP A 95 1.58 9.03 -7.24
CA ASP A 95 1.94 7.85 -6.47
C ASP A 95 1.79 6.56 -7.26
N PHE A 96 2.46 5.52 -6.77
CA PHE A 96 2.53 4.23 -7.43
C PHE A 96 2.43 3.08 -6.44
N VAL A 97 1.67 2.04 -6.78
CA VAL A 97 1.62 0.78 -6.03
C VAL A 97 2.48 -0.28 -6.72
N ASN A 98 3.55 -0.69 -6.05
CA ASN A 98 4.38 -1.80 -6.49
C ASN A 98 3.88 -3.10 -5.84
N PHE A 99 3.30 -4.00 -6.64
CA PHE A 99 2.89 -5.33 -6.22
C PHE A 99 4.02 -6.34 -6.51
N THR A 100 4.77 -6.74 -5.48
CA THR A 100 5.80 -7.77 -5.62
C THR A 100 5.27 -9.15 -5.21
N GLY A 101 5.35 -10.13 -6.11
CA GLY A 101 4.95 -11.52 -5.87
C GLY A 101 3.44 -11.81 -6.02
N PHE A 102 2.72 -10.91 -6.69
CA PHE A 102 1.28 -11.04 -6.97
C PHE A 102 1.00 -11.41 -8.43
N ASP A 103 -0.16 -12.00 -8.70
CA ASP A 103 -0.64 -12.25 -10.07
C ASP A 103 -1.05 -10.92 -10.72
N ALA A 104 -0.44 -10.62 -11.87
CA ALA A 104 -0.66 -9.39 -12.63
C ALA A 104 -2.09 -9.16 -13.13
N SER A 105 -2.92 -10.20 -13.15
CA SER A 105 -4.33 -10.10 -13.57
C SER A 105 -5.31 -10.04 -12.40
N SER A 106 -4.82 -10.01 -11.16
CA SER A 106 -5.64 -10.25 -9.97
C SER A 106 -6.11 -9.00 -9.22
N LEU A 107 -5.67 -7.81 -9.62
CA LEU A 107 -6.15 -6.58 -8.98
C LEU A 107 -7.62 -6.34 -9.30
N GLU A 108 -8.45 -6.31 -8.27
CA GLU A 108 -9.88 -6.07 -8.37
C GLU A 108 -10.30 -4.92 -7.46
N LEU A 109 -11.09 -3.96 -7.99
CA LEU A 109 -11.79 -2.99 -7.16
C LEU A 109 -13.04 -3.65 -6.58
N THR A 110 -13.07 -3.86 -5.27
CA THR A 110 -14.15 -4.58 -4.59
C THR A 110 -15.21 -3.66 -4.01
N LYS A 111 -14.84 -2.43 -3.64
CA LYS A 111 -15.78 -1.43 -3.09
C LYS A 111 -15.27 0.00 -3.26
N VAL A 112 -16.20 0.91 -3.56
CA VAL A 112 -15.99 2.36 -3.37
C VAL A 112 -16.57 2.74 -2.02
N GLY A 113 -15.74 3.27 -1.15
CA GLY A 113 -16.10 3.76 0.17
C GLY A 113 -16.68 5.17 0.13
N GLY A 114 -16.76 5.79 1.32
CA GLY A 114 -17.09 7.21 1.42
C GLY A 114 -15.91 8.12 1.07
N THR A 115 -16.21 9.40 0.93
CA THR A 115 -15.21 10.47 0.83
C THR A 115 -15.06 11.12 2.20
N ASN A 116 -13.81 11.33 2.63
CA ASN A 116 -13.47 12.07 3.85
C ASN A 116 -12.52 13.23 3.50
N ALA A 117 -11.97 13.91 4.50
CA ALA A 117 -11.04 15.03 4.28
C ALA A 117 -9.73 14.62 3.59
N SER A 118 -9.35 13.34 3.65
CA SER A 118 -8.15 12.77 3.04
C SER A 118 -8.38 12.26 1.61
N GLY A 119 -9.62 12.19 1.14
CA GLY A 119 -9.94 11.74 -0.21
C GLY A 119 -11.08 10.72 -0.27
N THR A 120 -11.23 10.06 -1.41
CA THR A 120 -12.21 8.99 -1.61
C THR A 120 -11.57 7.64 -1.34
N MET A 121 -12.22 6.83 -0.50
CA MET A 121 -11.74 5.49 -0.14
C MET A 121 -12.09 4.49 -1.24
N TYR A 122 -11.11 3.74 -1.72
CA TYR A 122 -11.28 2.62 -2.63
C TYR A 122 -10.69 1.36 -1.99
N TYR A 123 -11.43 0.27 -2.05
CA TYR A 123 -11.03 -1.03 -1.51
C TYR A 123 -10.74 -1.96 -2.67
N TYR A 124 -9.58 -2.58 -2.62
CA TYR A 124 -9.10 -3.49 -3.64
C TYR A 124 -8.75 -4.83 -3.01
N ASN A 125 -8.81 -5.88 -3.83
CA ASN A 125 -8.10 -7.11 -3.56
C ASN A 125 -7.01 -7.34 -4.62
N VAL A 126 -6.02 -8.14 -4.26
CA VAL A 126 -5.01 -8.67 -5.18
C VAL A 126 -4.66 -10.08 -4.71
N THR A 127 -4.35 -10.99 -5.63
CA THR A 127 -4.09 -12.40 -5.33
C THR A 127 -2.63 -12.74 -5.60
N ASP A 128 -1.98 -13.51 -4.72
CA ASP A 128 -0.63 -14.03 -5.01
C ASP A 128 -0.63 -15.24 -5.95
N LEU A 129 0.56 -15.65 -6.37
CA LEU A 129 0.74 -16.79 -7.28
C LEU A 129 0.33 -18.15 -6.67
N GLN A 130 0.03 -18.19 -5.36
CA GLN A 130 -0.45 -19.38 -4.65
C GLN A 130 -1.97 -19.33 -4.43
N GLY A 131 -2.65 -18.27 -4.84
CA GLY A 131 -4.10 -18.11 -4.71
C GLY A 131 -4.55 -17.45 -3.41
N HIS A 132 -3.65 -16.89 -2.60
CA HIS A 132 -4.03 -16.14 -1.41
C HIS A 132 -4.49 -14.74 -1.80
N VAL A 133 -5.62 -14.31 -1.24
CA VAL A 133 -6.22 -12.99 -1.50
C VAL A 133 -5.81 -12.00 -0.43
N PHE A 134 -5.41 -10.81 -0.86
CA PHE A 134 -4.97 -9.72 -0.02
C PHE A 134 -5.80 -8.48 -0.28
N ASN A 135 -6.32 -7.90 0.79
CA ASN A 135 -7.13 -6.70 0.68
C ASN A 135 -6.28 -5.47 1.03
N PHE A 136 -6.47 -4.37 0.31
CA PHE A 136 -5.85 -3.09 0.63
C PHE A 136 -6.78 -1.92 0.29
N GLN A 137 -6.63 -0.83 1.02
CA GLN A 137 -7.41 0.39 0.86
C GLN A 137 -6.50 1.49 0.33
N VAL A 138 -7.02 2.26 -0.60
CA VAL A 138 -6.41 3.50 -1.09
C VAL A 138 -7.35 4.66 -0.80
N ASN A 139 -6.85 5.65 -0.08
CA ASN A 139 -7.48 6.97 -0.03
C ASN A 139 -6.92 7.77 -1.20
N SER A 140 -7.74 7.94 -2.24
CA SER A 140 -7.38 8.75 -3.39
C SER A 140 -7.68 10.22 -3.13
N VAL A 141 -6.62 11.04 -3.12
CA VAL A 141 -6.71 12.48 -2.83
C VAL A 141 -7.49 13.22 -3.91
N ASN A 142 -7.35 12.81 -5.18
CA ASN A 142 -8.08 13.40 -6.30
C ASN A 142 -9.47 12.76 -6.55
N GLY A 143 -9.82 11.75 -5.75
CA GLY A 143 -11.12 11.10 -5.78
C GLY A 143 -11.31 10.07 -6.90
N ALA A 144 -10.30 9.81 -7.72
CA ALA A 144 -10.36 8.78 -8.76
C ALA A 144 -9.90 7.40 -8.23
N ALA A 145 -10.42 6.33 -8.82
CA ALA A 145 -9.89 4.99 -8.58
C ALA A 145 -8.50 4.83 -9.23
N LEU A 146 -7.70 3.88 -8.74
CA LEU A 146 -6.48 3.43 -9.42
C LEU A 146 -6.80 3.05 -10.88
N GLY A 147 -6.02 3.60 -11.80
CA GLY A 147 -6.09 3.39 -13.24
C GLY A 147 -4.75 2.93 -13.81
N ALA A 148 -4.66 2.97 -15.14
CA ALA A 148 -3.44 2.58 -15.83
C ALA A 148 -2.30 3.55 -15.50
N GLY A 149 -1.18 3.00 -15.00
CA GLY A 149 -0.01 3.78 -14.60
C GLY A 149 0.17 3.93 -13.10
N ASP A 150 -0.87 3.68 -12.30
CA ASP A 150 -0.82 3.84 -10.84
C ASP A 150 -0.23 2.61 -10.12
N PHE A 151 0.00 1.52 -10.85
CA PHE A 151 0.49 0.28 -10.27
C PHE A 151 1.26 -0.58 -11.27
N GLY A 152 2.04 -1.51 -10.73
CA GLY A 152 2.76 -2.52 -11.50
C GLY A 152 3.03 -3.78 -10.69
N PHE A 153 3.25 -4.88 -11.40
CA PHE A 153 3.50 -6.20 -10.84
C PHE A 153 4.91 -6.69 -11.14
N TYR A 154 5.57 -7.27 -10.14
CA TYR A 154 7.00 -7.63 -10.15
C TYR A 154 7.29 -8.99 -9.49
#